data_AF-A0A848LZF8-F1
#
_entry.id   AF-A0A848LZF8-F1
#
_cell.length_a   1.000
_cell.length_b   1.000
_cell.length_c   1.000
_cell.angle_alpha   90.00
_cell.angle_beta   90.00
_cell.angle_gamma   90.00
#
_symmetry.space_group_name_H-M   'P 1'
#
loop_
_entity.id
_entity.type
_entity.pdbx_description
1 polymer ?
#
loop_
_entity_poly.entity_id
_entity_poly.type
_entity_poly.pdbx_seq_one_letter_code
_entity_poly.pdbx_strand_id
1 'polypeptide(L)' 'MKAIELQKPGSIDGWVQVEKPEPKPGPGQALVRIRAVSLNFRDLFIAIGKYPGLPS' A
#
# COMPACT_ATOMS: atom_id res chain seq x y z
N MET A 1 2.90 -8.63 11.06
CA MET A 1 2.48 -9.00 9.70
C MET A 1 3.26 -8.15 8.73
N LYS A 2 3.81 -8.77 7.68
CA LYS A 2 4.56 -8.05 6.65
C LYS A 2 3.61 -7.24 5.77
N ALA A 3 4.00 -6.02 5.45
CA ALA A 3 3.30 -5.15 4.51
C ALA A 3 4.32 -4.41 3.63
N ILE A 4 3.87 -3.93 2.48
CA ILE A 4 4.61 -2.97 1.65
C ILE A 4 3.91 -1.62 1.80
N GLU A 5 4.65 -0.59 2.20
CA GLU A 5 4.12 0.75 2.48
C GLU A 5 4.92 1.81 1.70
N LEU A 6 4.23 2.78 1.10
CA LEU A 6 4.89 3.91 0.43
C LEU A 6 5.28 4.95 1.48
N GLN A 7 6.56 4.98 1.87
CA GLN A 7 7.07 5.91 2.88
C GLN A 7 7.65 7.19 2.27
N LYS A 8 8.11 7.13 1.02
CA LYS A 8 8.66 8.29 0.30
C LYS A 8 7.94 8.47 -1.04
N PRO A 9 6.82 9.23 -1.06
CA PRO A 9 6.19 9.63 -2.30
C PRO A 9 7.14 10.41 -3.21
N GLY A 10 6.94 10.32 -4.53
CA GLY A 10 7.78 10.96 -5.54
C GLY A 10 8.93 10.09 -6.06
N SER A 11 9.11 8.86 -5.58
CA SER A 11 10.10 7.91 -6.08
C SER A 11 9.56 6.48 -6.09
N ILE A 12 10.01 5.67 -7.07
CA ILE A 12 9.72 4.23 -7.11
C ILE A 12 10.38 3.48 -5.96
N ASP A 13 11.51 3.97 -5.45
CA ASP A 13 12.22 3.39 -4.30
C ASP A 13 11.53 3.70 -2.96
N GLY A 14 10.40 4.43 -3.00
CA GLY A 14 9.65 4.79 -1.81
C GLY A 14 8.85 3.64 -1.19
N TRP A 15 8.72 2.51 -1.89
CA TRP A 15 8.05 1.31 -1.39
C TRP A 15 8.96 0.53 -0.45
N VAL A 16 8.56 0.40 0.81
CA VAL A 16 9.36 -0.24 1.86
C VAL A 16 8.59 -1.39 2.48
N GLN A 17 9.27 -2.52 2.69
CA GLN A 17 8.70 -3.61 3.48
C GLN A 17 8.76 -3.26 4.97
N VAL A 18 7.63 -3.38 5.65
CA VAL A 18 7.46 -3.08 7.08
C VAL A 18 6.79 -4.23 7.82
N GLU A 19 6.95 -4.25 9.15
CA GLU A 19 6.14 -5.07 10.05
C GLU A 19 5.05 -4.22 10.70
N LYS A 20 3.83 -4.74 10.74
CA LYS A 20 2.66 -4.11 11.39
C LYS A 20 1.93 -5.10 12.30
N PRO A 21 1.19 -4.66 13.33
CA PRO A 21 0.31 -5.54 14.08
C PRO A 21 -0.69 -6.26 13.16
N GLU A 22 -1.14 -7.46 13.55
CA GLU A 22 -2.22 -8.14 12.83
C GLU A 22 -3.54 -7.36 12.99
N PRO A 23 -4.22 -7.01 11.88
CA PRO A 23 -5.44 -6.21 11.96
C PRO A 23 -6.61 -7.02 12.50
N LYS A 24 -7.50 -6.35 13.25
CA LYS A 24 -8.76 -6.92 13.74
C LYS A 24 -9.93 -6.32 12.95
N PRO A 25 -10.77 -7.13 12.29
CA PRO A 25 -11.90 -6.62 11.52
C PRO A 25 -12.99 -6.06 12.46
N GLY A 26 -13.61 -4.95 12.07
CA GLY A 26 -14.81 -4.42 12.71
C GLY A 26 -16.11 -4.94 12.06
N PRO A 27 -17.29 -4.46 12.50
CA PRO A 27 -18.57 -4.80 11.88
C PRO A 27 -18.57 -4.50 10.37
N GLY A 28 -18.99 -5.48 9.56
CA GLY A 28 -19.04 -5.35 8.10
C GLY A 28 -17.70 -5.54 7.37
N GLN A 29 -16.61 -5.84 8.08
CA GLN A 29 -15.29 -6.09 7.49
C GLN A 29 -14.91 -7.57 7.54
N ALA A 30 -14.07 -8.01 6.60
CA ALA A 30 -13.48 -9.34 6.59
C ALA A 30 -11.95 -9.24 6.71
N LEU A 31 -11.35 -10.16 7.47
CA LEU A 31 -9.90 -10.33 7.51
C LEU A 31 -9.47 -11.33 6.42
N VAL A 32 -8.61 -10.90 5.50
CA VAL A 32 -8.15 -11.72 4.38
C VAL A 32 -6.67 -12.01 4.51
N ARG A 33 -6.29 -13.29 4.46
CA ARG A 33 -4.88 -13.70 4.38
C ARG A 33 -4.40 -13.64 2.94
N ILE A 34 -3.59 -12.63 2.64
CA ILE A 34 -2.98 -12.43 1.32
C ILE A 34 -1.95 -13.51 1.02
N ARG A 35 -2.09 -14.18 -0.14
CA ARG A 35 -1.12 -15.17 -0.65
C ARG A 35 -0.27 -14.65 -1.81
N ALA A 36 -0.83 -13.73 -2.60
CA ALA A 36 -0.18 -13.12 -3.74
C ALA A 36 -0.78 -11.73 -3.99
N VAL A 37 0.02 -10.83 -4.55
CA VAL A 37 -0.38 -9.51 -5.03
C VAL A 37 0.33 -9.22 -6.35
N SER A 38 -0.22 -8.32 -7.16
CA SER A 38 0.44 -7.78 -8.35
C SER A 38 0.42 -6.26 -8.28
N LEU A 39 1.30 -5.63 -9.06
CA LEU A 39 1.30 -4.19 -9.26
C LEU A 39 0.45 -3.85 -10.49
N ASN A 40 -0.31 -2.78 -10.36
CA ASN A 40 -1.02 -2.12 -11.44
C ASN A 40 -0.25 -0.87 -11.85
N PHE A 41 -0.49 -0.38 -13.07
CA PHE A 41 0.14 0.86 -13.56
C PHE A 41 -0.16 2.09 -12.68
N ARG A 42 -1.35 2.12 -12.05
CA ARG A 42 -1.71 3.16 -11.07
C ARG A 42 -0.77 3.23 -9.88
N ASP A 43 -0.21 2.11 -9.45
CA ASP A 43 0.65 2.06 -8.27
C ASP A 43 1.97 2.81 -8.54
N LEU A 44 2.46 2.75 -9.79
CA LEU A 44 3.58 3.59 -10.24
C LEU A 44 3.23 5.08 -10.16
N PHE A 45 2.05 5.48 -10.65
CA PHE A 45 1.61 6.89 -10.65
C PHE A 45 1.45 7.42 -9.23
N ILE A 46 0.95 6.60 -8.31
CA ILE A 46 0.88 6.93 -6.88
C ILE A 46 2.29 7.10 -6.32
N ALA A 47 3.18 6.15 -6.58
CA ALA A 47 4.56 6.18 -6.06
C ALA A 47 5.32 7.44 -6.48
N ILE A 48 5.15 7.89 -7.73
CA ILE A 48 5.82 9.08 -8.27
C ILE A 48 5.02 10.38 -8.09
N GLY A 49 3.92 10.38 -7.32
CA GLY A 49 3.14 11.57 -7.01
C GLY A 49 2.35 12.17 -8.18
N LYS A 50 2.03 11.37 -9.20
CA LYS A 50 1.28 11.79 -10.40
C LYS A 50 -0.15 11.26 -10.46
N TYR A 51 -0.61 10.55 -9.43
CA TYR A 51 -1.97 10.04 -9.39
C TYR A 51 -2.97 11.16 -9.03
N PRO A 52 -4.03 11.39 -9.85
CA PRO A 52 -5.00 12.44 -9.59
C PRO A 52 -5.69 12.28 -8.23
N GLY A 53 -5.88 13.39 -7.50
CA GLY A 53 -6.59 13.40 -6.22
C GLY A 53 -5.77 12.95 -5.01
N LEU A 54 -4.46 12.78 -5.14
CA LEU A 54 -3.59 12.64 -3.97
C LEU A 54 -3.59 13.96 -3.15
N PRO A 55 -3.61 13.89 -1.81
CA PRO A 55 -3.48 15.08 -0.96
C PRO A 55 -2.14 15.79 -1.23
N SER A 56 -2.16 17.12 -1.26
CA SER A 56 -0.97 17.98 -1.36
C SER A 56 -0.13 17.97 -0.09
#